data_AF-Q0G1U3-F1
#
_entry.id   AF-Q0G1U3-F1
#
_cell.length_a   1.000
_cell.length_b   1.000
_cell.length_c   1.000
_cell.angle_alpha   90.00
_cell.angle_beta   90.00
_cell.angle_gamma   90.00
#
_symmetry.space_group_name_H-M   'P 1'
#
loop_
_entity.id
_entity.type
_entity.pdbx_description
1 polymer ?
#
loop_
_entity_poly.entity_id
_entity_poly.type
_entity_poly.pdbx_seq_one_letter_code
_entity_poly.pdbx_strand_id
1 'polypeptide(L)' 'MLVPTLIPGDIVTINDLPALQAESVRSVIERAGATLLYLPPYDLDFNPIEMAFTSFKSLPRA' A
#
# COMPACT_ATOMS: atom_id res chain seq x y z
N MET A 1 -11.05 9.30 -0.82
CA MET A 1 -10.46 10.04 0.32
C MET A 1 -10.70 9.19 1.56
N LEU A 2 -9.65 8.67 2.23
CA LEU A 2 -9.79 7.65 3.30
C LEU A 2 -10.02 8.27 4.70
N VAL A 3 -9.44 9.44 4.92
CA VAL A 3 -9.47 10.19 6.19
C VAL A 3 -10.86 10.42 6.79
N PRO A 4 -11.90 10.83 6.03
CA PRO A 4 -13.20 11.12 6.63
C PRO A 4 -13.96 9.87 7.09
N THR A 5 -13.45 8.67 6.82
CA THR A 5 -14.05 7.39 7.23
C THR A 5 -13.33 6.72 8.39
N LEU A 6 -12.16 7.24 8.81
CA LEU A 6 -11.37 6.67 9.90
C LEU A 6 -11.98 7.05 11.24
N ILE A 7 -12.07 6.08 12.15
CA ILE A 7 -12.44 6.30 13.54
C ILE A 7 -11.22 6.15 14.45
N PRO A 8 -11.19 6.83 15.62
CA PRO A 8 -10.13 6.64 16.59
C PRO A 8 -9.99 5.17 16.98
N GLY A 9 -8.76 4.64 16.89
CA GLY A 9 -8.46 3.22 17.14
C GLY A 9 -8.37 2.34 15.88
N ASP A 10 -8.72 2.85 14.69
CA ASP A 10 -8.50 2.12 13.44
C ASP A 10 -7.01 1.89 13.16
N ILE A 11 -6.71 0.75 12.54
CA ILE A 11 -5.35 0.42 12.08
C ILE A 11 -5.35 0.51 10.56
N VAL A 12 -4.59 1.47 10.03
CA VAL A 12 -4.38 1.63 8.59
C VAL A 12 -3.10 0.88 8.23
N THR A 13 -3.21 -0.09 7.33
CA THR A 13 -2.05 -0.82 6.78
C THR A 13 -1.69 -0.26 5.41
N ILE A 14 -0.43 0.13 5.23
CA ILE A 14 0.11 0.62 3.96
C ILE A 14 1.08 -0.43 3.41
N ASN A 15 0.93 -0.76 2.13
CA ASN A 15 1.87 -1.62 1.42
C ASN A 15 3.18 -0.86 1.16
N ASP A 16 4.27 -1.58 0.88
CA ASP A 16 5.59 -1.01 0.64
C ASP A 16 5.69 -0.29 -0.72
N LEU A 17 4.88 0.74 -0.89
CA LEU A 17 4.95 1.67 -2.01
C LEU A 17 5.62 2.96 -1.51
N PRO A 18 6.76 3.37 -2.10
CA PRO A 18 7.47 4.59 -1.70
C PRO A 18 6.58 5.84 -1.75
N ALA A 19 5.59 5.87 -2.64
CA ALA A 19 4.63 6.97 -2.76
C ALA A 19 3.69 7.12 -1.54
N LEU A 20 3.51 6.05 -0.75
CA LEU A 20 2.65 6.02 0.43
C LEU A 20 3.43 6.15 1.75
N GLN A 21 4.76 6.17 1.70
CA GLN A 21 5.63 6.41 2.87
C GLN A 21 5.79 7.91 3.20
N ALA A 22 5.04 8.80 2.54
CA ALA A 22 5.12 10.24 2.78
C ALA A 22 4.67 10.61 4.20
N GLU A 23 5.45 11.47 4.86
CA GLU A 23 5.20 11.96 6.23
C GLU A 23 3.84 12.66 6.38
N SER A 24 3.32 13.23 5.28
CA SER A 24 1.98 13.80 5.21
C SER A 24 0.87 12.76 5.45
N VAL A 25 1.04 11.52 4.97
CA VAL A 25 0.05 10.44 5.14
C VAL A 25 -0.04 10.04 6.61
N ARG A 26 1.12 9.90 7.27
CA ARG A 26 1.19 9.62 8.71
C ARG A 26 0.50 10.70 9.53
N SER A 27 0.84 11.96 9.29
CA SER A 27 0.26 13.08 10.03
C SER A 27 -1.26 13.14 9.91
N VAL A 28 -1.80 12.84 8.73
CA VAL A 28 -3.23 12.85 8.48
C VAL A 28 -3.96 11.69 9.17
N ILE A 29 -3.35 10.49 9.22
CA ILE A 29 -3.91 9.31 9.90
C ILE A 29 -3.87 9.48 11.41
N GLU A 30 -2.75 9.95 11.96
CA GLU A 30 -2.61 10.20 13.40
C GLU A 30 -3.55 11.32 13.88
N ARG A 31 -3.79 12.35 13.06
CA ARG A 31 -4.80 13.39 13.35
C ARG A 31 -6.23 12.86 13.38
N ALA A 32 -6.52 11.77 12.68
CA ALA A 32 -7.81 11.09 12.75
C ALA A 32 -7.92 10.14 13.98
N GLY A 33 -6.86 10.00 14.77
CA GLY A 33 -6.81 9.07 15.91
C GLY A 33 -6.59 7.61 15.50
N ALA A 34 -6.19 7.36 14.25
CA ALA A 34 -5.89 6.04 13.74
C ALA A 34 -4.37 5.77 13.80
N THR A 35 -4.00 4.49 13.82
CA THR A 35 -2.59 4.05 13.84
C THR A 35 -2.17 3.61 12.46
N LEU A 36 -1.02 4.11 11.99
CA LEU A 36 -0.42 3.68 10.73
C LEU A 36 0.56 2.53 10.96
N LEU A 37 0.33 1.41 10.27
CA LEU A 37 1.21 0.24 10.26
C LEU A 37 1.76 0.01 8.85
N TYR A 38 3.09 -0.04 8.73
CA TYR A 38 3.75 -0.39 7.49
C TYR A 38 3.87 -1.90 7.41
N LEU A 39 3.40 -2.47 6.31
CA LEU A 39 3.68 -3.87 6.03
C LEU A 39 5.18 -4.04 5.74
N PRO A 40 5.77 -5.18 6.11
CA PRO A 40 7.12 -5.50 5.68
C PRO A 40 7.20 -5.45 4.14
N PRO A 41 8.39 -5.17 3.59
CA PRO A 41 8.60 -5.20 2.15
C PRO A 41 8.00 -6.45 1.56
N TYR A 42 7.20 -6.27 0.51
CA TYR A 42 6.57 -7.39 -0.16
C TYR A 42 7.68 -8.19 -0.87
N ASP A 43 7.95 -9.42 -0.41
CA ASP A 43 8.87 -10.33 -1.12
C ASP A 43 8.24 -10.68 -2.48
N LEU A 44 8.73 -10.01 -3.52
CA LEU A 44 8.27 -10.16 -4.90
C LEU A 44 8.41 -11.61 -5.40
N ASP A 45 9.31 -12.38 -4.80
CA ASP A 45 9.61 -13.78 -5.13
C ASP A 45 8.45 -14.75 -4.86
N PHE A 46 7.45 -14.38 -4.03
CA PHE A 46 6.36 -15.27 -3.65
C PHE A 46 4.95 -14.81 -4.09
N ASN A 47 4.86 -13.94 -5.11
CA ASN A 47 3.57 -13.51 -5.62
C ASN A 47 3.11 -14.32 -6.86
N PRO A 48 2.12 -15.23 -6.73
CA PRO A 48 1.58 -15.95 -7.89
C PRO A 48 0.93 -15.02 -8.95
N ILE A 49 0.65 -13.75 -8.60
CA ILE A 49 0.17 -12.73 -9.53
C ILE A 49 1.29 -12.17 -10.44
N GLU A 50 2.54 -12.06 -9.97
CA GLU A 50 3.66 -11.54 -10.79
C GLU A 50 4.05 -12.53 -11.89
N MET A 51 4.03 -13.84 -11.61
CA MET A 51 4.20 -14.86 -12.66
C MET A 51 3.10 -14.77 -13.73
N ALA A 52 1.86 -14.50 -13.32
CA ALA A 52 0.74 -14.32 -14.24
C ALA A 52 0.89 -13.05 -15.11
N PHE A 53 1.39 -11.95 -14.53
CA PHE A 53 1.63 -10.69 -15.27
C PHE A 53 2.92 -10.68 -16.11
N THR A 54 3.92 -11.50 -15.79
CA THR A 54 5.12 -11.69 -16.63
C THR A 54 4.73 -12.18 -18.02
N SER A 55 3.77 -13.11 -18.10
CA SER A 55 3.24 -13.60 -19.37
C SER A 55 2.46 -12.53 -20.15
N PHE A 56 1.97 -11.48 -19.48
CA PHE A 56 1.25 -10.38 -20.11
C PHE A 56 2.19 -9.29 -20.66
N LYS A 57 3.38 -9.14 -20.09
CA LYS A 57 4.42 -8.18 -20.54
C LYS A 57 5.23 -8.67 -21.75
N SER A 58 5.19 -9.95 -22.07
CA SER A 58 5.91 -10.54 -23.22
C SER A 58 5.16 -10.42 -24.55
N LEU A 59 3.94 -9.88 -24.56
CA LEU A 59 3.22 -9.57 -25.79
C LEU A 59 3.80 -8.28 -26.41
N PRO A 60 4.46 -8.35 -27.59
CA PRO A 60 4.81 -7.15 -28.32
C PRO A 60 3.52 -6.41 -28.70
N ARG A 61 3.50 -5.10 -28.45
CA ARG A 61 2.43 -4.22 -28.93
C ARG A 61 2.44 -4.28 -30.46
N ALA A 62 1.33 -4.70 -31.07
CA ALA A 62 1.07 -4.49 -32.50
C ALA A 62 0.66 -3.04 -32.75
#